data_AF-A0A439D4K2-F1
#
_entry.id   AF-A0A439D4K2-F1
#
_cell.length_a   1.000
_cell.length_b   1.000
_cell.length_c   1.000
_cell.angle_alpha   90.00
_cell.angle_beta   90.00
_cell.angle_gamma   90.00
#
_symmetry.space_group_name_H-M   'P 1'
#
loop_
_entity.id
_entity.type
_entity.pdbx_description
1 polymer ?
#
loop_
_entity_poly.entity_id
_entity_poly.type
_entity_poly.pdbx_seq_one_letter_code
_entity_poly.pdbx_strand_id
1 'polypeptide(L)' 'MYFEGNPEFNLELYLEAKELWNSVVFPKGHIPPGSTKDDFREMGATGPCGPYSEIHYDDAGGGQNATRLVSADDPMVVEI' A
#
# COMPACT_ATOMS: atom_id res chain seq x y z
N MET A 1 2.65 -1.31 -1.48
CA MET A 1 1.42 -0.74 -2.10
C MET A 1 1.63 0.73 -2.42
N TYR A 2 0.69 1.40 -3.09
CA TYR A 2 0.75 2.85 -3.36
C TYR A 2 -0.62 3.50 -3.19
N PHE A 3 -0.63 4.75 -2.71
CA PHE A 3 -1.85 5.51 -2.52
C PHE A 3 -2.57 5.82 -3.85
N GLU A 4 -3.83 5.40 -3.96
CA GLU A 4 -4.62 5.49 -5.19
C GLU A 4 -5.23 6.89 -5.46
N GLY A 5 -5.14 7.79 -4.49
CA GLY A 5 -5.80 9.09 -4.53
C GLY A 5 -7.14 9.08 -3.79
N ASN A 6 -7.66 10.27 -3.50
CA ASN A 6 -9.02 10.46 -3.01
C ASN A 6 -9.63 11.75 -3.56
N PRO A 7 -10.55 11.65 -4.53
CA PRO A 7 -11.21 12.83 -5.10
C PRO A 7 -12.04 13.64 -4.10
N GLU A 8 -12.62 13.02 -3.07
CA GLU A 8 -13.42 13.71 -2.06
C GLU A 8 -12.59 14.73 -1.26
N PHE A 9 -11.30 14.41 -1.04
CA PHE A 9 -10.34 15.27 -0.36
C PHE A 9 -9.40 16.01 -1.33
N ASN A 10 -9.66 15.95 -2.64
CA ASN A 10 -8.80 16.52 -3.68
C ASN A 10 -7.34 16.05 -3.57
N LEU A 11 -7.16 14.76 -3.22
CA LEU A 11 -5.86 14.11 -3.14
C LEU A 11 -5.59 13.34 -4.43
N GLU A 12 -4.50 13.67 -5.11
CA GLU A 12 -4.12 13.02 -6.36
C GLU A 12 -3.50 11.64 -6.13
N LEU A 13 -3.58 10.81 -7.16
CA LEU A 13 -2.94 9.51 -7.23
C LEU A 13 -1.42 9.64 -7.12
N TYR A 14 -0.80 8.89 -6.20
CA TYR A 14 0.65 8.97 -5.98
C TYR A 14 1.41 7.95 -6.85
N LEU A 15 1.57 8.28 -8.14
CA LEU A 15 2.25 7.42 -9.11
C LEU A 15 3.75 7.26 -8.89
N GLU A 16 4.40 8.25 -8.28
CA GLU A 16 5.85 8.22 -8.04
C GLU A 16 6.28 6.99 -7.23
N ALA A 17 5.54 6.67 -6.16
CA ALA A 17 5.79 5.47 -5.36
C ALA A 17 5.70 4.19 -6.19
N LYS A 18 4.68 4.08 -7.05
CA LYS A 18 4.50 2.92 -7.94
C LYS A 18 5.69 2.77 -8.90
N GLU A 19 6.14 3.86 -9.49
CA GLU A 19 7.28 3.85 -10.43
C GLU A 19 8.58 3.49 -9.72
N LEU A 20 8.83 4.05 -8.54
CA LEU A 20 9.96 3.70 -7.69
C LEU A 20 9.95 2.21 -7.36
N TRP A 21 8.84 1.66 -6.87
CA TRP A 21 8.75 0.22 -6.53
C TRP A 21 8.96 -0.71 -7.74
N ASN A 22 8.47 -0.32 -8.92
CA ASN A 22 8.75 -1.04 -10.17
C ASN A 22 10.23 -1.01 -10.56
N SER A 23 10.97 0.03 -10.16
CA SER A 23 12.39 0.16 -10.49
C SER A 23 13.32 -0.68 -9.61
N VAL A 24 12.91 -1.03 -8.39
CA VAL A 24 13.79 -1.70 -7.42
C VAL A 24 13.76 -3.23 -7.57
N VAL A 25 12.62 -3.91 -7.33
CA VAL A 25 12.63 -5.40 -7.25
C VAL A 25 11.28 -6.10 -7.51
N PHE A 26 10.13 -5.43 -7.47
CA PHE A 26 8.85 -6.15 -7.44
C PHE A 26 8.36 -6.61 -8.83
N PRO A 27 7.89 -7.87 -8.97
CA PRO A 27 7.22 -8.31 -10.18
C PRO A 27 5.98 -7.44 -10.49
N LYS A 28 5.69 -7.25 -11.78
CA LYS A 28 4.46 -6.57 -12.21
C LYS A 28 3.25 -7.29 -11.60
N GLY A 29 2.38 -6.52 -10.93
CA GLY A 29 1.17 -7.05 -10.28
C GLY A 29 1.33 -7.43 -8.81
N HIS A 30 2.49 -7.15 -8.19
CA HIS A 30 2.71 -7.28 -6.73
C HIS A 30 2.60 -5.94 -5.98
N ILE A 31 2.19 -4.88 -6.67
CA ILE A 31 2.04 -3.54 -6.11
C ILE A 31 0.56 -3.16 -6.23
N PRO A 32 -0.28 -3.51 -5.23
CA PRO A 32 -1.68 -3.12 -5.24
C PRO A 32 -1.83 -1.60 -5.01
N PRO A 33 -2.88 -0.97 -5.57
CA PRO A 33 -3.34 0.32 -5.08
C PRO A 33 -3.93 0.15 -3.69
N GLY A 34 -3.80 1.15 -2.83
CA GLY A 34 -4.53 1.20 -1.57
C GLY A 34 -5.20 2.54 -1.31
N SER A 35 -6.15 2.46 -0.39
CA SER A 35 -7.17 3.48 -0.16
C SER A 35 -6.70 4.55 0.81
N THR A 36 -7.48 5.61 1.02
CA THR A 36 -7.17 6.60 2.08
C THR A 36 -7.18 6.00 3.48
N LYS A 37 -7.93 4.93 3.72
CA LYS A 37 -7.93 4.27 5.03
C LYS A 37 -6.62 3.54 5.31
N ASP A 38 -5.99 3.01 4.27
CA ASP A 38 -4.88 2.07 4.40
C ASP A 38 -3.54 2.70 3.97
N ASP A 39 -3.53 3.75 3.14
CA ASP A 39 -2.33 4.39 2.59
C ASP A 39 -2.22 5.90 2.88
N PHE A 40 -3.10 6.46 3.72
CA PHE A 40 -2.99 7.84 4.19
C PHE A 40 -2.91 7.88 5.73
N ARG A 41 -1.72 8.16 6.27
CA ARG A 41 -1.49 8.11 7.71
C ARG A 41 -1.77 9.45 8.34
N GLU A 42 -2.54 9.41 9.41
CA GLU A 42 -2.85 10.55 10.26
C GLU A 42 -2.39 10.25 11.67
N MET A 43 -1.75 11.22 12.34
CA MET A 43 -1.40 11.08 13.76
C MET A 43 -2.59 11.29 14.72
N GLY A 44 -3.77 11.64 14.18
CA GLY A 44 -4.96 12.01 14.93
C GLY A 44 -5.64 13.23 14.30
N ALA A 45 -6.60 13.84 15.03
CA ALA A 45 -7.42 14.93 14.50
C ALA A 45 -6.63 16.16 14.01
N THR A 46 -5.41 16.37 14.51
CA THR A 46 -4.49 17.42 14.08
C THR A 46 -3.05 16.91 14.11
N GLY A 47 -2.27 17.19 13.08
CA GLY A 47 -0.86 16.81 13.00
C GLY A 47 -0.41 16.63 11.55
N PRO A 48 0.88 16.33 11.32
CA PRO A 48 1.36 15.96 9.99
C PRO A 48 0.66 14.67 9.53
N CYS A 49 0.29 14.65 8.27
CA CYS A 49 -0.33 13.53 7.58
C CYS A 49 0.15 13.49 6.13
N GLY A 50 -0.06 12.37 5.45
CA GLY A 50 0.28 12.24 4.05
C GLY A 50 0.14 10.82 3.52
N PRO A 51 0.26 10.66 2.19
CA PRO A 51 0.33 9.36 1.57
C PRO A 51 1.62 8.66 2.00
N TYR A 52 1.55 7.34 2.18
CA TYR A 52 2.71 6.52 2.44
C TYR A 52 2.66 5.24 1.59
N SER A 53 3.62 4.36 1.78
CA SER A 53 3.65 3.05 1.13
C SER A 53 3.97 2.00 2.16
N GLU A 54 3.14 0.97 2.25
CA GLU A 54 3.36 -0.17 3.12
C GLU A 54 4.02 -1.33 2.37
N ILE A 55 4.83 -2.09 3.10
CA ILE A 55 5.41 -3.35 2.66
C ILE A 55 4.66 -4.45 3.41
N HIS A 56 4.18 -5.45 2.67
CA HIS A 56 3.56 -6.62 3.25
C HIS A 56 4.42 -7.85 2.99
N TYR A 57 4.54 -8.71 4.00
CA TYR A 57 5.25 -9.97 3.93
C TYR A 57 4.27 -11.15 4.00
N ASP A 58 4.37 -12.08 3.05
CA ASP A 58 3.61 -13.34 3.02
C ASP A 58 4.42 -14.44 3.73
N ASP A 59 4.01 -14.79 4.95
CA ASP A 59 4.64 -15.82 5.79
C ASP A 59 4.10 -17.24 5.47
N ALA A 60 3.05 -17.37 4.66
CA ALA A 60 2.54 -18.68 4.25
C ALA A 60 3.54 -19.45 3.38
N GLY A 61 4.57 -18.78 2.84
CA GLY A 61 5.72 -19.40 2.17
C GLY A 61 5.39 -20.13 0.87
N GLY A 62 4.17 -19.97 0.35
CA GLY A 62 3.66 -20.73 -0.80
C GLY A 62 4.14 -20.26 -2.17
N GLY A 63 4.89 -19.16 -2.25
CA GLY A 63 5.37 -18.58 -3.51
C GLY A 63 4.25 -18.09 -4.46
N GLN A 64 3.02 -17.98 -3.95
CA GLN A 64 1.86 -17.49 -4.70
C GLN A 64 1.76 -15.97 -4.57
N ASN A 65 1.14 -15.32 -5.56
CA ASN A 65 0.87 -13.89 -5.47
C ASN A 65 -0.25 -13.64 -4.45
N ALA A 66 0.12 -13.23 -3.24
CA ALA A 66 -0.78 -12.93 -2.13
C ALA A 66 -1.35 -11.49 -2.15
N THR A 67 -1.18 -10.73 -3.23
CA THR A 67 -1.63 -9.33 -3.33
C THR A 67 -3.10 -9.11 -2.95
N ARG A 68 -3.95 -10.11 -3.17
CA ARG A 68 -5.39 -10.05 -2.83
C ARG A 68 -5.70 -10.12 -1.33
N LEU A 69 -4.70 -10.43 -0.51
CA LEU A 69 -4.78 -10.55 0.95
C LEU A 69 -4.12 -9.34 1.66
N VAL A 70 -3.49 -8.44 0.90
CA VAL A 70 -2.93 -7.19 1.43
C VAL A 70 -4.04 -6.36 2.06
N SER A 71 -3.81 -5.88 3.29
CA SER A 71 -4.78 -5.12 4.09
C SER A 71 -6.12 -5.85 4.33
N ALA A 72 -6.15 -7.19 4.23
CA ALA A 72 -7.34 -8.02 4.46
C ALA A 72 -7.41 -8.64 5.87
N ASP A 73 -6.57 -8.16 6.80
CA ASP A 73 -6.42 -8.70 8.17
C ASP A 73 -6.07 -10.20 8.22
N ASP A 74 -5.43 -10.72 7.16
CA ASP A 74 -4.98 -12.11 7.12
C ASP A 74 -3.71 -12.28 7.98
N PRO A 75 -3.68 -13.19 8.97
CA PRO A 75 -2.52 -13.36 9.85
C PRO A 75 -1.26 -13.84 9.11
N MET A 76 -1.39 -14.34 7.88
CA MET A 76 -0.27 -14.80 7.06
C MET A 76 0.29 -13.70 6.14
N VAL A 77 -0.38 -12.55 6.02
CA VAL A 77 0.06 -11.41 5.19
C VAL A 77 0.12 -10.16 6.04
N VAL A 78 1.32 -9.83 6.52
CA VAL A 78 1.53 -8.86 7.61
C VAL A 78 2.23 -7.61 7.10
N GLU A 79 1.77 -6.43 7.55
CA GLU A 79 2.45 -5.13 7.37
C GLU A 79 3.78 -5.11 8.14
N ILE A 80 4.86 -4.65 7.48
CA ILE A 80 6.22 -4.52 8.04
C ILE A 80 6.65 -3.06 8.05
#